data_AF-A0A396I579-F1
#
_entry.id   AF-A0A396I579-F1
#
_cell.length_a   1.000
_cell.length_b   1.000
_cell.length_c   1.000
_cell.angle_alpha   90.00
_cell.angle_beta   90.00
_cell.angle_gamma   90.00
#
_symmetry.space_group_name_H-M   'P 1'
#
loop_
_entity.id
_entity.type
_entity.pdbx_description
1 polymer ?
#
loop_
_entity_poly.entity_id
_entity_poly.type
_entity_poly.pdbx_seq_one_letter_code
_entity_poly.pdbx_strand_id
1 'polypeptide(L)' 'MQRKKLMAQIHLCVYALIIFLSPFLALTNDRIVYHGCYSDDQCPNECPAILMRCIHSLCVEFIRTDPLFI' A
#
# COMPACT_ATOMS: atom_id res chain seq x y z
N MET A 1 -1.15 -39.97 19.88
CA MET A 1 -2.20 -39.32 19.06
C MET A 1 -2.49 -37.87 19.46
N GLN A 2 -2.50 -37.54 20.76
CA GLN A 2 -2.67 -36.17 21.32
C GLN A 2 -1.72 -35.09 20.74
N ARG A 3 -0.41 -35.38 20.61
CA ARG A 3 0.59 -34.42 20.08
C ARG A 3 0.30 -33.94 18.65
N LYS A 4 -0.31 -34.78 17.81
CA LYS A 4 -0.66 -34.42 16.42
C LYS A 4 -1.80 -33.40 16.36
N LYS A 5 -2.76 -33.48 17.30
CA LYS A 5 -3.86 -32.50 17.42
C LYS A 5 -3.35 -31.13 17.86
N LEU A 6 -2.41 -31.09 18.82
CA LEU A 6 -1.82 -29.83 19.28
C LEU A 6 -1.07 -29.11 18.15
N MET A 7 -0.24 -29.82 17.39
CA MET A 7 0.48 -29.24 16.25
C MET A 7 -0.47 -28.72 15.16
N ALA A 8 -1.55 -29.46 14.89
CA ALA A 8 -2.58 -29.01 13.94
C ALA A 8 -3.29 -27.73 14.42
N GLN A 9 -3.59 -27.62 15.71
CA GLN A 9 -4.22 -26.44 16.29
C GLN A 9 -3.30 -25.22 16.27
N ILE A 10 -2.01 -25.41 16.56
CA ILE A 10 -1.00 -24.35 16.44
C ILE A 10 -0.90 -23.87 14.99
N HIS A 11 -0.84 -24.80 14.03
CA HIS A 11 -0.82 -24.43 12.61
C HIS A 11 -2.07 -23.64 12.19
N LEU A 12 -3.27 -24.07 12.60
CA LEU A 12 -4.50 -23.34 12.33
C LEU A 12 -4.47 -21.92 12.89
N CYS A 13 -4.01 -21.74 14.13
CA CYS A 13 -3.84 -20.41 14.73
C CYS A 13 -2.85 -19.55 13.96
N VAL A 14 -1.69 -20.09 13.57
CA VAL A 14 -0.68 -19.35 12.80
C VAL A 14 -1.23 -18.93 11.45
N TYR A 15 -1.92 -19.82 10.72
CA TYR A 15 -2.54 -19.48 9.44
C TYR A 15 -3.62 -18.41 9.59
N ALA A 16 -4.49 -18.51 10.59
CA ALA A 16 -5.51 -17.50 10.85
C ALA A 16 -4.88 -16.13 11.15
N LEU A 17 -3.80 -16.11 11.93
CA LEU A 17 -3.09 -14.89 12.28
C LEU A 17 -2.38 -14.26 11.07
N ILE A 18 -1.77 -15.07 10.20
CA ILE A 18 -1.18 -14.60 8.94
C ILE A 18 -2.26 -14.01 8.03
N ILE A 19 -3.40 -14.70 7.83
CA ILE A 19 -4.50 -14.22 6.98
C ILE A 19 -5.10 -12.92 7.52
N PHE A 20 -5.15 -12.77 8.85
CA PHE A 20 -5.67 -11.55 9.48
C PHE A 20 -4.69 -10.38 9.34
N LEU A 21 -3.37 -10.62 9.48
CA LEU A 21 -2.35 -9.58 9.43
C LEU A 21 -1.87 -9.24 8.02
N SER A 22 -2.03 -10.14 7.04
CA SER A 22 -1.54 -9.92 5.67
C SER A 22 -2.15 -8.70 4.97
N PRO A 23 -3.46 -8.38 5.10
CA PRO A 23 -4.03 -7.19 4.49
C PRO A 23 -3.50 -5.91 5.14
N PHE A 24 -3.26 -5.93 6.46
CA PHE A 24 -2.65 -4.81 7.16
C PHE A 24 -1.22 -4.54 6.67
N LEU A 25 -0.41 -5.60 6.53
CA LEU A 25 0.94 -5.50 5.98
C LEU A 25 0.96 -4.98 4.54
N ALA A 26 0.03 -5.46 3.69
CA ALA A 26 -0.11 -4.99 2.32
C ALA A 26 -0.50 -3.50 2.25
N LEU A 27 -1.51 -3.09 3.03
CA LEU A 27 -1.95 -1.69 3.10
C LEU A 27 -0.89 -0.75 3.68
N THR A 28 -0.06 -1.24 4.60
CA THR A 28 1.09 -0.47 5.08
C THR A 28 2.18 -0.39 4.01
N ASN A 29 2.54 -1.48 3.32
CA ASN A 29 3.60 -1.45 2.33
C ASN A 29 3.25 -0.62 1.08
N ASP A 30 2.02 -0.71 0.58
CA ASP A 30 1.60 0.11 -0.58
C ASP A 30 1.56 1.60 -0.23
N ARG A 31 1.22 1.95 1.03
CA ARG A 31 1.34 3.33 1.49
C ARG A 31 2.77 3.74 1.80
N ILE A 32 3.66 2.80 2.15
CA ILE A 32 5.09 3.05 2.45
C ILE A 32 5.95 3.10 1.17
N VAL A 33 5.36 3.10 -0.02
CA VAL A 33 5.98 3.79 -1.18
C VAL A 33 5.70 5.30 -1.06
N TYR A 34 5.87 5.85 0.14
CA TYR A 34 6.17 7.25 0.32
C TYR A 34 7.59 7.44 -0.20
N HIS A 35 7.73 7.61 -1.52
CA HIS A 35 8.88 8.34 -2.01
C HIS A 35 8.81 9.70 -1.33
N GLY A 36 9.59 9.85 -0.26
CA GLY A 36 9.76 11.11 0.42
C GLY A 36 10.16 12.12 -0.64
N CYS A 37 9.31 13.10 -0.87
CA CYS A 37 9.52 14.08 -1.93
C CYS A 37 9.95 15.40 -1.29
N TYR A 38 10.88 16.08 -1.94
CA TYR A 38 11.20 17.48 -1.67
C TYR A 38 10.56 18.41 -2.71
N SER A 39 10.30 17.87 -3.89
CA SER A 39 9.79 18.58 -5.06
C SER A 39 8.94 17.65 -5.93
N ASP A 40 8.03 18.21 -6.72
CA ASP A 40 7.04 17.47 -7.51
C ASP A 40 7.66 16.53 -8.56
N ASP A 41 8.86 16.83 -9.05
CA ASP A 41 9.61 16.02 -10.02
C ASP A 41 10.13 14.69 -9.45
N GLN A 42 10.15 14.56 -8.13
CA GLN A 42 10.54 13.32 -7.44
C GLN A 42 9.38 12.32 -7.32
N CYS A 43 8.16 12.74 -7.67
CA CYS A 43 7.00 11.88 -7.63
C CYS A 43 6.91 11.03 -8.91
N PRO A 44 6.66 9.72 -8.78
CA PRO A 44 6.57 8.83 -9.92
C PRO A 44 5.31 9.17 -10.74
N ASN A 45 5.51 9.71 -11.93
CA ASN A 45 4.41 9.99 -12.87
C ASN A 45 4.08 8.72 -13.66
N GLU A 46 3.49 7.72 -12.99
CA GLU A 46 3.18 6.41 -13.60
C GLU A 46 1.98 6.47 -14.56
N CYS A 47 1.12 7.51 -14.45
CA CYS A 47 -0.06 7.69 -15.28
C CYS A 47 -0.10 9.11 -15.89
N PRO A 48 -0.20 9.28 -17.22
CA PRO A 48 -0.26 10.60 -17.84
C PRO A 48 -1.52 11.41 -17.46
N ALA A 49 -2.55 10.74 -16.95
CA ALA A 49 -3.79 11.37 -16.48
C ALA A 49 -3.76 11.77 -14.99
N ILE A 50 -2.76 11.31 -14.23
CA ILE A 50 -2.65 11.55 -12.79
C ILE A 50 -1.37 12.34 -12.56
N LEU A 51 -1.51 13.62 -12.22
CA LEU A 51 -0.36 14.42 -11.82
C LEU A 51 -0.10 14.13 -10.34
N MET A 52 1.11 13.70 -9.97
CA MET A 52 1.47 13.62 -8.56
C MET A 52 2.13 14.94 -8.13
N ARG A 53 1.77 15.42 -6.94
CA ARG A 53 2.40 16.59 -6.30
C ARG A 53 3.02 16.22 -4.98
N CYS A 54 4.12 16.87 -4.64
CA CYS A 54 4.74 16.75 -3.36
C CYS A 54 4.06 17.66 -2.33
N ILE A 55 3.33 17.07 -1.38
CA ILE A 55 2.65 17.80 -0.31
C ILE A 55 3.10 17.21 1.03
N HIS A 56 3.69 18.05 1.89
CA HIS A 56 4.22 17.63 3.20
C HIS A 56 5.14 16.41 3.12
N SER A 57 6.07 16.41 2.15
CA SER A 57 6.99 15.31 1.86
C SER A 57 6.38 13.99 1.39
N LEU A 58 5.12 14.02 0.98
CA LEU A 58 4.41 12.87 0.41
C LEU A 58 3.95 13.18 -1.00
N CYS A 59 4.13 12.23 -1.92
CA CYS A 59 3.51 12.31 -3.23
C CYS A 59 2.01 12.04 -3.10
N VAL A 60 1.21 13.05 -3.41
CA VAL A 60 -0.25 13.01 -3.38
C VAL A 60 -0.77 13.13 -4.81
N GLU A 61 -1.70 12.26 -5.16
CA GLU A 61 -2.40 12.32 -6.45
C GLU A 61 -3.23 13.60 -6.55
N PHE A 62 -3.02 14.36 -7.62
CA PHE A 62 -3.81 15.52 -7.98
C PHE A 62 -4.48 15.23 -9.32
N ILE A 63 -5.80 15.05 -9.30
CA ILE A 63 -6.58 14.94 -10.53
C ILE A 63 -6.51 16.31 -11.21
N ARG A 64 -5.89 16.37 -12.40
CA ARG A 64 -5.98 17.53 -13.26
C ARG A 64 -7.42 17.61 -13.77
N THR A 65 -8.29 18.33 -13.06
CA THR A 65 -9.60 18.73 -13.56
C THR A 65 -9.42 19.84 -14.60
N ASP A 66 -8.74 19.56 -15.71
CA ASP A 66 -8.79 20.43 -16.89
C ASP A 66 -9.94 19.94 -17.77
N PRO A 67 -11.00 20.75 -18.00
CA PRO A 67 -11.98 20.47 -19.02
C PRO A 67 -11.38 20.90 -20.36
N LEU A 68 -10.50 20.08 -20.95
CA LEU A 68 -9.99 20.34 -22.30
C LEU A 68 -9.99 19.07 -23.16
N PHE A 69 -11.20 18.54 -23.36
CA PHE A 69 -11.58 17.89 -24.61
C PHE A 69 -12.58 18.80 -25.32
N ILE A 70 -12.08 19.79 -26.06
CA ILE A 70 -12.70 20.34 -27.27
C ILE A 70 -11.58 20.53 -28.29
#